data_AF-A0A2Z3H5Z5-F1
#
_entry.id   AF-A0A2Z3H5Z5-F1
#
_cell.length_a   1.000
_cell.length_b   1.000
_cell.length_c   1.000
_cell.angle_alpha   90.00
_cell.angle_beta   90.00
_cell.angle_gamma   90.00
#
_symmetry.space_group_name_H-M   'P 1'
#
loop_
_entity.id
_entity.type
_entity.pdbx_description
1 polymer ?
#
loop_
_entity_poly.entity_id
_entity_poly.type
_entity_poly.pdbx_seq_one_letter_code
_entity_poly.pdbx_strand_id
1 'polypeptide(L)' 'MLRGYEGVMSEKFRKDASRVFGIVVVALFVIAIVLAVIGWLIGHWWGLAIGLVLGLLLLAVGLTVAVMLYAMTQDGA' A
#
# COMPACT_ATOMS: atom_id res chain seq x y z
N MET A 1 -7.53 -12.04 35.16
CA MET A 1 -8.58 -11.89 34.13
C MET A 1 -8.19 -10.94 32.97
N LEU A 2 -6.92 -10.55 32.80
CA LEU A 2 -6.50 -9.60 31.74
C LEU A 2 -6.09 -10.26 30.40
N ARG A 3 -5.68 -11.54 30.40
CA ARG A 3 -5.28 -12.30 29.19
C ARG A 3 -6.37 -12.42 28.12
N GLY A 4 -7.65 -12.41 28.51
CA GLY A 4 -8.76 -12.50 27.55
C GLY A 4 -8.95 -11.20 26.74
N TYR A 5 -8.60 -10.04 27.31
CA TYR A 5 -8.71 -8.75 26.65
C TYR A 5 -7.57 -8.50 25.66
N GLU A 6 -6.36 -8.95 25.98
CA GLU A 6 -5.18 -8.84 25.12
C GLU A 6 -5.36 -9.60 23.79
N GLY A 7 -5.90 -10.83 23.86
CA GLY A 7 -6.18 -11.63 22.66
C GLY A 7 -7.19 -10.96 21.72
N VAL A 8 -8.30 -10.45 22.26
CA VAL A 8 -9.38 -9.80 21.49
C VAL A 8 -8.92 -8.45 20.89
N MET A 9 -8.08 -7.69 21.62
CA MET A 9 -7.47 -6.46 21.11
C MET A 9 -6.52 -6.75 19.93
N SER A 10 -5.63 -7.74 20.06
CA SER A 10 -4.67 -8.08 18.99
C SER A 10 -5.38 -8.51 17.69
N GLU A 11 -6.49 -9.25 17.81
CA GLU A 11 -7.20 -9.80 16.65
C GLU A 11 -7.95 -8.70 15.88
N LYS A 12 -8.54 -7.72 16.59
CA LYS A 12 -9.11 -6.53 15.96
C LYS A 12 -8.04 -5.67 15.29
N PHE A 13 -6.92 -5.42 15.97
CA PHE A 13 -5.79 -4.67 15.41
C PHE A 13 -5.26 -5.32 14.13
N ARG A 14 -5.09 -6.65 14.11
CA ARG A 14 -4.62 -7.38 12.93
C ARG A 14 -5.60 -7.27 11.75
N LYS A 15 -6.90 -7.27 12.02
CA LYS A 15 -7.96 -7.15 11.02
C LYS A 15 -8.05 -5.74 10.43
N ASP A 16 -7.89 -4.72 11.27
CA ASP A 16 -7.86 -3.32 10.81
C ASP A 16 -6.55 -3.00 10.08
N ALA A 17 -5.40 -3.51 10.53
CA ALA A 17 -4.12 -3.38 9.83
C ALA A 17 -4.17 -4.01 8.43
N SER A 18 -4.80 -5.18 8.29
CA SER A 18 -5.00 -5.82 6.98
C SER A 18 -5.92 -5.01 6.06
N ARG A 19 -6.96 -4.35 6.60
CA ARG A 19 -7.83 -3.46 5.82
C ARG A 19 -7.09 -2.22 5.36
N VAL A 20 -6.33 -1.57 6.25
CA VAL A 20 -5.51 -0.40 5.91
C VAL A 20 -4.48 -0.76 4.85
N PHE A 21 -3.80 -1.89 4.99
CA PHE A 21 -2.88 -2.41 3.98
C PHE A 21 -3.58 -2.58 2.62
N GLY A 22 -4.75 -3.23 2.61
CA GLY A 22 -5.55 -3.38 1.39
C GLY A 22 -5.92 -2.05 0.73
N ILE A 23 -6.37 -1.06 1.51
CA ILE A 23 -6.71 0.29 1.02
C ILE A 23 -5.48 0.97 0.42
N VAL A 24 -4.32 0.89 1.09
CA VAL A 24 -3.06 1.50 0.61
C VAL A 24 -2.63 0.87 -0.71
N VAL A 25 -2.69 -0.45 -0.84
CA VAL A 25 -2.34 -1.15 -2.08
C VAL A 25 -3.27 -0.73 -3.23
N VAL A 26 -4.59 -0.67 -2.99
CA VAL A 26 -5.55 -0.21 -4.00
C VAL A 26 -5.28 1.25 -4.39
N ALA A 27 -5.01 2.13 -3.42
CA ALA A 27 -4.71 3.53 -3.68
C ALA A 27 -3.44 3.70 -4.53
N LEU A 28 -2.37 2.95 -4.23
CA LEU A 28 -1.14 2.95 -5.03
C LEU A 28 -1.40 2.48 -6.47
N PHE A 29 -2.24 1.48 -6.65
CA PHE A 29 -2.62 0.97 -7.97
C PHE A 29 -3.38 2.03 -8.78
N VAL A 30 -4.34 2.71 -8.15
CA VAL A 30 -5.09 3.81 -8.79
C VAL A 30 -4.15 4.95 -9.19
N ILE A 31 -3.23 5.35 -8.32
CA ILE A 31 -2.23 6.39 -8.63
C ILE A 31 -1.36 5.98 -9.82
N ALA A 32 -0.89 4.74 -9.86
CA ALA A 32 -0.09 4.23 -10.98
C ALA A 32 -0.85 4.29 -12.31
N ILE A 33 -2.14 3.91 -12.32
CA ILE A 33 -2.99 4.00 -13.51
C ILE A 33 -3.17 5.47 -13.93
N VAL A 34 -3.48 6.36 -12.99
CA VAL A 34 -3.67 7.79 -13.28
C VAL A 34 -2.40 8.41 -13.86
N LEU A 35 -1.23 8.11 -13.30
CA LEU A 35 0.06 8.58 -13.82
C LEU A 35 0.35 8.03 -15.23
N ALA A 36 0.01 6.77 -15.50
CA ALA A 36 0.17 6.18 -16.83
C ALA A 36 -0.75 6.86 -17.87
N VAL A 37 -2.02 7.15 -17.51
CA VAL A 37 -2.98 7.84 -18.40
C VAL A 37 -2.56 9.29 -18.65
N ILE A 38 -2.15 10.02 -17.62
CA ILE A 38 -1.65 11.40 -17.76
C ILE A 38 -0.37 11.41 -18.61
N GLY A 39 0.55 10.49 -18.35
CA GLY A 39 1.76 10.33 -19.14
C GLY A 39 1.46 10.08 -20.61
N TRP A 40 0.51 9.18 -20.91
CA TRP A 40 0.07 8.94 -22.28
C TRP A 40 -0.48 10.20 -22.95
N LEU A 41 -1.32 10.97 -22.27
CA LEU A 41 -1.90 12.21 -22.80
C LEU A 41 -0.85 13.28 -23.12
N ILE A 42 0.22 13.39 -22.30
CA ILE A 42 1.24 14.43 -22.45
C ILE A 42 2.31 14.06 -23.49
N GLY A 43 2.70 12.79 -23.56
CA GLY A 43 3.89 12.36 -24.32
C GLY A 43 3.70 11.18 -25.26
N HIS A 44 2.45 10.75 -25.52
CA HIS A 44 2.11 9.49 -26.21
C HIS A 44 2.95 8.33 -25.65
N TRP A 45 4.00 7.93 -26.35
CA TRP A 45 4.83 6.78 -26.04
C TRP A 45 5.85 7.04 -24.92
N TRP A 46 6.40 8.25 -24.84
CA TRP A 46 7.42 8.59 -23.84
C TRP A 46 6.82 8.82 -22.47
N GLY A 47 5.65 9.46 -22.41
CA GLY A 47 4.98 9.68 -21.14
C GLY A 47 4.38 8.41 -20.55
N LEU A 48 3.96 7.43 -21.36
CA LEU A 48 3.56 6.11 -20.85
C LEU A 48 4.76 5.38 -20.24
N ALA A 49 5.92 5.38 -20.91
CA ALA A 49 7.14 4.77 -20.36
C ALA A 49 7.55 5.39 -19.02
N ILE A 50 7.57 6.72 -18.93
CA ILE A 50 7.89 7.44 -17.68
C ILE A 50 6.84 7.18 -16.60
N GLY A 51 5.55 7.27 -16.95
CA GLY A 51 4.45 7.01 -16.03
C GLY A 51 4.46 5.57 -15.49
N LEU A 52 4.84 4.60 -16.32
CA LEU A 52 4.94 3.19 -15.93
C LEU A 52 6.14 2.95 -15.00
N VAL A 53 7.30 3.55 -15.29
CA VAL A 53 8.48 3.48 -14.40
C VAL A 53 8.20 4.15 -13.06
N LEU A 54 7.63 5.36 -13.06
CA LEU A 54 7.28 6.07 -11.82
C LEU A 54 6.18 5.33 -11.04
N GLY A 55 5.17 4.80 -11.72
CA GLY A 55 4.11 4.00 -11.12
C GLY A 55 4.67 2.73 -10.46
N LEU A 56 5.56 2.00 -11.15
CA LEU A 56 6.22 0.82 -10.59
C LEU A 56 7.10 1.17 -9.38
N LEU A 57 7.87 2.27 -9.44
CA LEU A 57 8.69 2.72 -8.32
C LEU A 57 7.83 3.09 -7.12
N LEU A 58 6.75 3.85 -7.32
CA LEU A 58 5.79 4.20 -6.26
C LEU A 58 5.14 2.95 -5.66
N LEU A 59 4.78 1.98 -6.49
CA LEU A 59 4.17 0.74 -6.04
C LEU A 59 5.19 -0.09 -5.24
N ALA A 60 6.43 -0.23 -5.70
CA ALA A 60 7.47 -0.96 -4.98
C ALA A 60 7.82 -0.31 -3.63
N VAL A 61 8.01 1.02 -3.60
CA VAL A 61 8.28 1.77 -2.37
C VAL A 61 7.08 1.72 -1.44
N GLY A 62 5.89 2.00 -1.96
CA GLY A 62 4.64 1.99 -1.19
C GLY A 62 4.32 0.61 -0.61
N LEU A 63 4.56 -0.46 -1.37
CA LEU A 63 4.42 -1.84 -0.88
C LEU A 63 5.45 -2.15 0.20
N THR A 64 6.70 -1.71 0.03
CA THR A 64 7.77 -1.90 1.03
C THR A 64 7.42 -1.20 2.34
N VAL A 65 6.99 0.06 2.29
CA VAL A 65 6.55 0.82 3.47
C VAL A 65 5.32 0.17 4.10
N ALA A 66 4.35 -0.26 3.30
CA ALA A 66 3.14 -0.91 3.80
C ALA A 66 3.47 -2.25 4.50
N VAL A 67 4.39 -3.05 3.96
CA VAL A 67 4.87 -4.29 4.56
C VAL A 67 5.67 -4.01 5.83
N MET A 68 6.56 -3.01 5.85
CA MET A 68 7.29 -2.61 7.06
C MET A 68 6.34 -2.16 8.17
N LEU A 69 5.35 -1.32 7.86
CA LEU A 69 4.34 -0.88 8.82
C LEU A 69 3.52 -2.07 9.32
N TYR A 70 3.14 -2.99 8.43
CA TYR A 70 2.43 -4.21 8.82
C TYR A 70 3.27 -5.10 9.75
N ALA A 71 4.56 -5.30 9.44
CA ALA A 71 5.49 -6.05 10.27
C ALA A 71 5.68 -5.40 11.66
N MET A 72 5.87 -4.07 11.71
CA MET A 72 5.96 -3.33 12.97
C MET A 72 4.67 -3.46 13.82
N THR A 73 3.50 -3.56 13.18
CA THR A 73 2.25 -3.84 13.93
C THR A 73 2.16 -5.27 14.46
N GLN A 74 2.96 -6.20 13.95
CA GLN A 74 3.01 -7.60 14.40
C GLN A 74 4.09 -7.82 15.46
N ASP A 75 5.25 -7.14 15.35
CA ASP A 75 6.37 -7.24 16.29
C ASP A 75 6.12 -6.49 17.62
N GLY A 76 5.06 -5.67 17.69
CA GLY A 76 4.64 -4.94 18.89
C GLY A 76 3.69 -5.69 19.83
N ALA A 77 3.49 -7.00 19.65
CA ALA A 77 2.71 -7.89 20.50
C ALA A 77 3.61 -8.79 21.36
#